data_AF-A0A955LBP1-F1
#
_entry.id   AF-A0A955LBP1-F1
#
_cell.length_a   1.000
_cell.length_b   1.000
_cell.length_c   1.000
_cell.angle_alpha   90.00
_cell.angle_beta   90.00
_cell.angle_gamma   90.00
#
_symmetry.space_group_name_H-M   'P 1'
#
loop_
_entity.id
_entity.type
_entity.pdbx_description
1 polymer ?
#
loop_
_entity_poly.entity_id
_entity_poly.type
_entity_poly.pdbx_seq_one_letter_code
_entity_poly.pdbx_strand_id
1 'polypeptide(L)'
;MHLTNKQLQVYEWLKDKLNLPVFAEAYMGAIIQLSEKSAGHISFVSHAGRDLMNILARTVAGITTKQINYVDHVNSIQIYWKDEWNSDGNISQVENSSGHMIPYEICDRICLLIKEHEAAKNRNSGADLLFFSLFLDYSDLEKIPKNFIEDWKTTKRWFQKHTHLRMNHFKPTTMQELPQHFQCLDGFLFVAASSHYERLKELDEILDTANR
;
A
#
# COMPACT_ATOMS: atom_id res chain seq x y z
N MET A 1 -3.47 -28.44 -2.61
CA MET A 1 -4.19 -27.31 -1.98
C MET A 1 -5.30 -26.88 -2.93
N HIS A 2 -6.53 -26.68 -2.46
CA HIS A 2 -7.64 -26.23 -3.29
C HIS A 2 -8.06 -24.82 -2.87
N LEU A 3 -8.10 -23.89 -3.84
CA LEU A 3 -8.74 -22.60 -3.67
C LEU A 3 -10.23 -22.82 -3.44
N THR A 4 -10.83 -22.01 -2.56
CA THR A 4 -12.30 -21.94 -2.53
C THR A 4 -12.81 -21.28 -3.81
N ASN A 5 -14.08 -21.50 -4.18
CA ASN A 5 -14.67 -20.84 -5.35
C ASN A 5 -14.54 -19.30 -5.27
N LYS A 6 -14.64 -18.72 -4.06
CA LYS A 6 -14.43 -17.29 -3.85
C LYS A 6 -13.01 -16.84 -4.20
N GLN A 7 -12.03 -17.61 -3.77
CA GLN A 7 -10.61 -17.30 -4.03
C GLN A 7 -10.24 -17.53 -5.49
N LEU A 8 -10.81 -18.54 -6.14
CA LEU A 8 -10.65 -18.75 -7.58
C LEU A 8 -11.20 -17.55 -8.36
N GLN A 9 -12.38 -17.06 -8.00
CA GLN A 9 -12.98 -15.90 -8.64
C GLN A 9 -12.13 -14.63 -8.46
N VAL A 10 -11.57 -14.40 -7.27
CA VAL A 10 -10.63 -13.27 -7.04
C VAL A 10 -9.38 -13.43 -7.92
N TYR A 11 -8.82 -14.65 -7.98
CA TYR A 11 -7.64 -14.93 -8.80
C TYR A 11 -7.89 -14.66 -10.29
N GLU A 12 -8.99 -15.17 -10.85
CA GLU A 12 -9.38 -14.95 -12.25
C GLU A 12 -9.70 -13.48 -12.52
N TRP A 13 -10.34 -12.78 -11.58
CA TRP A 13 -10.58 -11.35 -11.70
C TRP A 13 -9.27 -10.55 -11.78
N LEU A 14 -8.32 -10.80 -10.87
CA LEU A 14 -7.00 -10.15 -10.89
C LEU A 14 -6.24 -10.48 -12.18
N LYS A 15 -6.22 -11.76 -12.56
CA LYS A 15 -5.42 -12.25 -13.69
C LYS A 15 -6.00 -11.87 -15.04
N ASP A 16 -7.26 -12.19 -15.27
CA ASP A 16 -7.85 -12.19 -16.62
C ASP A 16 -8.69 -10.94 -16.86
N LYS A 17 -9.41 -10.44 -15.84
CA LYS A 17 -10.26 -9.24 -15.99
C LYS A 17 -9.48 -7.95 -15.83
N LEU A 18 -8.61 -7.87 -14.83
CA LEU A 18 -7.73 -6.71 -14.66
C LEU A 18 -6.43 -6.80 -15.47
N ASN A 19 -6.11 -7.98 -16.03
CA ASN A 19 -4.85 -8.24 -16.73
C ASN A 19 -3.62 -7.96 -15.85
N LEU A 20 -3.68 -8.34 -14.57
CA LEU A 20 -2.64 -8.13 -13.56
C LEU A 20 -2.13 -9.45 -12.99
N PRO A 21 -1.46 -10.30 -13.81
CA PRO A 21 -1.05 -11.65 -13.39
C PRO A 21 -0.14 -11.67 -12.17
N VAL A 22 0.76 -10.69 -12.02
CA VAL A 22 1.65 -10.58 -10.85
C VAL A 22 0.87 -10.38 -9.55
N PHE A 23 -0.22 -9.61 -9.58
CA PHE A 23 -1.09 -9.44 -8.41
C PHE A 23 -1.87 -10.72 -8.10
N ALA A 24 -2.33 -11.43 -9.13
CA ALA A 24 -3.01 -12.71 -8.98
C ALA A 24 -2.09 -13.77 -8.37
N GLU A 25 -0.84 -13.86 -8.83
CA GLU A 25 0.19 -14.75 -8.29
C GLU A 25 0.56 -14.40 -6.85
N ALA A 26 0.73 -13.12 -6.52
CA ALA A 26 0.98 -12.68 -5.15
C ALA A 26 -0.17 -13.04 -4.20
N TYR A 27 -1.41 -12.85 -4.64
CA TYR A 27 -2.61 -13.26 -3.90
C TYR A 27 -2.64 -14.78 -3.68
N MET A 28 -2.43 -15.57 -4.74
CA MET A 28 -2.39 -17.04 -4.64
C MET A 28 -1.26 -17.53 -3.74
N GLY A 29 -0.07 -16.95 -3.86
CA GLY A 29 1.07 -17.21 -2.98
C GLY A 29 0.75 -16.91 -1.52
N ALA A 30 0.01 -15.84 -1.24
CA ALA A 30 -0.38 -15.49 0.13
C ALA A 30 -1.33 -16.55 0.73
N ILE A 31 -2.29 -17.06 -0.05
CA ILE A 31 -3.17 -18.16 0.38
C ILE A 31 -2.35 -19.42 0.64
N ILE A 32 -1.41 -19.77 -0.24
CA ILE A 32 -0.53 -20.93 -0.06
C ILE A 32 0.24 -20.80 1.26
N GLN A 33 0.86 -19.64 1.48
CA GLN A 33 1.66 -19.36 2.66
C GLN A 33 0.84 -19.35 3.97
N LEU A 34 -0.43 -18.94 3.92
CA LEU A 34 -1.33 -19.06 5.07
C LEU A 34 -1.63 -20.51 5.45
N SER A 35 -1.70 -21.39 4.45
CA SER A 35 -2.00 -22.81 4.66
C SER A 35 -0.77 -23.61 5.11
N GLU A 36 0.36 -23.40 4.44
CA GLU A 36 1.60 -24.15 4.69
C GLU A 36 2.37 -23.60 5.89
N LYS A 37 2.19 -22.31 6.19
CA LYS A 37 2.87 -21.59 7.28
C LYS A 37 4.39 -21.76 7.24
N SER A 38 4.96 -21.75 6.03
CA SER A 38 6.41 -21.91 5.83
C SER A 38 7.21 -20.76 6.48
N ALA A 39 8.53 -20.91 6.55
CA ALA A 39 9.38 -19.87 7.12
C ALA A 39 9.18 -18.53 6.38
N GLY A 40 8.97 -17.45 7.13
CA GLY A 40 8.72 -16.12 6.55
C GLY A 40 7.29 -15.87 6.03
N HIS A 41 6.35 -16.81 6.20
CA HIS A 41 4.97 -16.66 5.72
C HIS A 41 4.30 -15.36 6.18
N ILE A 42 4.53 -14.91 7.42
CA ILE A 42 3.97 -13.64 7.93
C ILE A 42 4.44 -12.46 7.07
N SER A 43 5.75 -12.35 6.83
CA SER A 43 6.31 -11.27 6.01
C SER A 43 5.82 -11.34 4.57
N PHE A 44 5.77 -12.55 4.00
CA PHE A 44 5.28 -12.75 2.63
C PHE A 44 3.82 -12.34 2.48
N VAL A 45 2.93 -12.89 3.30
CA VAL A 45 1.49 -12.58 3.26
C VAL A 45 1.26 -11.10 3.54
N SER A 46 2.04 -10.51 4.46
CA SER A 46 1.96 -9.09 4.74
C SER A 46 2.41 -8.23 3.57
N HIS A 47 3.46 -8.63 2.84
CA HIS A 47 3.89 -7.96 1.62
C HIS A 47 2.81 -8.01 0.54
N ALA A 48 2.27 -9.19 0.25
CA ALA A 48 1.20 -9.36 -0.72
C ALA A 48 -0.04 -8.53 -0.32
N GLY A 49 -0.47 -8.61 0.94
CA GLY A 49 -1.62 -7.86 1.45
C GLY A 49 -1.42 -6.35 1.38
N ARG A 50 -0.23 -5.86 1.76
CA ARG A 50 0.14 -4.45 1.62
C ARG A 50 0.03 -3.99 0.17
N ASP A 51 0.56 -4.77 -0.77
CA ASP A 51 0.65 -4.37 -2.17
C ASP A 51 -0.71 -4.42 -2.85
N LEU A 52 -1.53 -5.43 -2.55
CA LEU A 52 -2.93 -5.47 -2.97
C LEU A 52 -3.73 -4.26 -2.46
N MET A 53 -3.52 -3.84 -1.20
CA MET A 53 -4.27 -2.71 -0.64
C MET A 53 -3.72 -1.33 -1.03
N ASN A 54 -2.44 -1.21 -1.40
CA ASN A 54 -1.82 0.08 -1.71
C ASN A 54 -1.66 0.36 -3.19
N ILE A 55 -1.45 -0.69 -3.98
CA ILE A 55 -0.93 -0.56 -5.34
C ILE A 55 -2.01 -0.99 -6.34
N LEU A 56 -2.83 -2.01 -6.05
CA LEU A 56 -3.80 -2.56 -7.01
C LEU A 56 -4.69 -1.49 -7.67
N ALA A 57 -5.44 -0.73 -6.88
CA ALA A 57 -6.36 0.29 -7.40
C ALA A 57 -5.64 1.38 -8.19
N ARG A 58 -4.41 1.72 -7.79
CA ARG A 58 -3.58 2.72 -8.47
C ARG A 58 -3.08 2.22 -9.80
N THR A 59 -2.65 0.96 -9.87
CA THR A 59 -2.20 0.31 -11.10
C THR A 59 -3.34 0.30 -12.12
N VAL A 60 -4.55 -0.10 -11.72
CA VAL A 60 -5.72 -0.10 -12.60
C VAL A 60 -6.08 1.32 -13.05
N ALA A 61 -5.98 2.31 -12.16
CA ALA A 61 -6.20 3.71 -12.50
C ALA A 61 -5.05 4.36 -13.31
N GLY A 62 -3.98 3.63 -13.66
CA GLY A 62 -2.82 4.17 -14.37
C GLY A 62 -1.99 5.19 -13.57
N ILE A 63 -2.13 5.23 -12.24
CA ILE A 63 -1.46 6.21 -11.38
C ILE A 63 -0.06 5.73 -11.03
N THR A 64 0.96 6.36 -11.62
CA THR A 64 2.36 6.06 -11.31
C THR A 64 2.78 6.57 -9.92
N THR A 65 3.32 5.68 -9.08
CA THR A 65 4.08 6.06 -7.89
C THR A 65 5.52 6.38 -8.25
N LYS A 66 5.95 7.63 -8.10
CA LYS A 66 7.37 7.90 -7.85
C LYS A 66 7.63 7.69 -6.36
N GLN A 67 8.44 6.69 -6.03
CA GLN A 67 9.00 6.55 -4.69
C GLN A 67 9.88 7.77 -4.42
N ILE A 68 9.69 8.43 -3.27
CA ILE A 68 10.60 9.51 -2.86
C ILE A 68 11.94 8.86 -2.54
N ASN A 69 13.00 9.34 -3.18
CA ASN A 69 14.35 8.90 -2.86
C ASN A 69 14.90 9.71 -1.69
N TYR A 70 14.44 9.40 -0.47
CA TYR A 70 14.91 10.08 0.74
C TYR A 70 16.43 10.05 0.88
N VAL A 71 17.07 8.95 0.46
CA VAL A 71 18.53 8.80 0.51
C VAL A 71 19.18 9.87 -0.36
N ASP A 72 18.71 10.07 -1.60
CA ASP A 72 19.25 11.11 -2.48
C ASP A 72 19.02 12.51 -1.93
N HIS A 73 17.83 12.80 -1.38
CA HIS A 73 17.55 14.11 -0.79
C HIS A 73 18.45 14.41 0.41
N VAL A 74 18.57 13.45 1.34
CA VAL A 74 19.40 13.59 2.54
C VAL A 74 20.88 13.67 2.17
N ASN A 75 21.34 12.85 1.23
CA ASN A 75 22.71 12.94 0.71
C ASN A 75 22.97 14.30 0.06
N SER A 76 22.00 14.85 -0.67
CA SER A 76 22.15 16.19 -1.24
C SER A 76 22.31 17.22 -0.13
N ILE A 77 21.47 17.21 0.90
CA ILE A 77 21.58 18.14 2.04
C ILE A 77 22.95 17.99 2.70
N GLN A 78 23.40 16.76 2.95
CA GLN A 78 24.70 16.47 3.55
C GLN A 78 25.87 17.03 2.72
N ILE A 79 25.86 16.88 1.39
CA ILE A 79 26.93 17.37 0.52
C ILE A 79 27.07 18.90 0.63
N TYR A 80 25.96 19.63 0.64
CA TYR A 80 25.97 21.10 0.65
C TYR A 80 26.11 21.70 2.05
N TRP A 81 25.82 20.95 3.11
CA TRP A 81 25.93 21.42 4.50
C TRP A 81 27.27 21.05 5.18
N LYS A 82 28.16 20.36 4.45
CA LYS A 82 29.44 19.86 5.00
C LYS A 82 30.33 20.95 5.61
N ASP A 83 30.27 22.18 5.10
CA ASP A 83 31.19 23.24 5.51
C ASP A 83 30.93 23.78 6.93
N GLU A 84 29.73 23.63 7.49
CA GLU A 84 29.42 24.00 8.88
C GLU A 84 29.63 22.85 9.88
N TRP A 85 29.65 21.60 9.42
CA TRP A 85 29.81 20.42 10.29
C TRP A 85 31.27 20.01 10.50
N ASN A 86 32.23 20.51 9.71
CA ASN A 86 33.67 20.23 9.85
C ASN A 86 34.32 20.85 11.11
N SER A 87 33.54 21.09 12.16
CA SER A 87 34.07 21.37 13.50
C SER A 87 34.49 20.03 14.10
N ASP A 88 35.80 19.78 14.19
CA ASP A 88 36.44 18.56 14.71
C ASP A 88 35.86 18.08 16.05
N GLY A 89 34.72 17.37 16.04
CA GLY A 89 34.14 16.60 17.17
C GLY A 89 33.85 17.36 18.47
N ASN A 90 34.31 18.60 18.62
CA ASN A 90 34.12 19.46 19.76
C ASN A 90 32.96 20.38 19.44
N ILE A 91 31.76 19.81 19.51
CA ILE A 91 30.59 20.62 19.90
C ILE A 91 30.86 20.99 21.35
N SER A 92 31.72 22.00 21.57
CA SER A 92 31.84 22.66 22.85
C SER A 92 30.42 23.11 23.18
N GLN A 93 29.89 22.66 24.31
CA GLN A 93 28.69 23.24 24.90
C GLN A 93 29.00 24.70 25.23
N VAL A 94 28.94 25.56 24.20
CA VAL A 94 28.97 27.00 24.38
C VAL A 94 27.54 27.37 24.76
N GLU A 95 27.30 27.32 26.07
CA GLU A 95 26.22 28.08 26.68
C GLU A 95 26.31 29.52 26.16
N ASN A 96 25.22 29.99 25.55
CA ASN A 96 25.03 31.30 24.88
C ASN A 96 25.51 31.44 23.43
N SER A 97 25.03 30.59 22.51
CA SER A 97 25.07 30.90 21.08
C SER A 97 23.69 31.34 20.55
N SER A 98 23.65 32.54 19.98
CA SER A 98 22.49 33.13 19.31
C SER A 98 22.28 32.48 17.93
N GLY A 99 21.70 31.27 17.91
CA GLY A 99 21.28 30.58 16.70
C GLY A 99 22.41 30.11 15.77
N HIS A 100 22.15 29.05 15.02
CA HIS A 100 22.99 28.65 13.89
C HIS A 100 22.39 29.23 12.61
N MET A 101 23.22 29.81 11.74
CA MET A 101 22.78 30.23 10.42
C MET A 101 22.63 28.98 9.56
N ILE A 102 21.51 28.83 8.85
CA ILE A 102 21.33 27.75 7.87
C ILE A 102 21.40 28.40 6.49
N PRO A 103 22.30 27.97 5.59
CA PRO A 103 22.36 28.51 4.24
C PRO A 103 21.03 28.40 3.52
N TYR A 104 20.68 29.41 2.73
CA TYR A 104 19.40 29.49 2.03
C TYR A 104 19.18 28.26 1.13
N GLU A 105 20.24 27.76 0.49
CA GLU A 105 20.23 26.58 -0.37
C GLU A 105 19.88 25.30 0.40
N ILE A 106 20.23 25.22 1.68
CA ILE A 106 19.85 24.11 2.56
C ILE A 106 18.37 24.23 2.94
N CYS A 107 17.90 25.44 3.27
CA CYS A 107 16.48 25.71 3.51
C CYS A 107 15.62 25.32 2.30
N ASP A 108 16.04 25.66 1.08
CA ASP A 108 15.34 25.29 -0.15
C ASP A 108 15.26 23.77 -0.35
N ARG A 109 16.34 23.04 -0.07
CA ARG A 109 16.37 21.56 -0.16
C ARG A 109 15.49 20.90 0.89
N ILE A 110 15.47 21.43 2.12
CA ILE A 110 14.56 20.98 3.18
C ILE A 110 13.11 21.24 2.77
N CYS A 111 12.81 22.43 2.24
CA CYS A 111 11.49 22.78 1.71
C CYS A 111 11.06 21.83 0.58
N LEU A 112 11.96 21.50 -0.35
CA LEU A 112 11.67 20.54 -1.42
C LEU A 112 11.36 19.15 -0.85
N LEU A 113 12.17 18.65 0.09
CA LEU A 113 11.94 17.37 0.75
C LEU A 113 10.58 17.33 1.47
N ILE A 114 10.23 18.40 2.20
CA ILE A 114 8.93 18.51 2.89
C ILE A 114 7.78 18.49 1.88
N LYS A 115 7.87 19.30 0.80
CA LYS A 115 6.85 19.33 -0.26
C LYS A 115 6.67 17.96 -0.92
N GLU A 116 7.76 17.27 -1.22
CA GLU A 116 7.69 15.93 -1.78
C GLU A 116 7.06 14.93 -0.81
N HIS A 117 7.44 14.98 0.47
CA HIS A 117 6.87 14.16 1.54
C HIS A 117 5.36 14.38 1.68
N GLU A 118 4.91 15.63 1.73
CA GLU A 118 3.50 15.99 1.79
C GLU A 118 2.74 15.52 0.54
N ALA A 119 3.33 15.70 -0.65
CA ALA A 119 2.75 15.21 -1.89
C ALA A 119 2.64 13.67 -1.91
N ALA A 120 3.59 12.93 -1.34
CA ALA A 120 3.45 11.47 -1.19
C ALA A 120 2.40 11.09 -0.15
N LYS A 121 2.32 11.81 0.97
CA LYS A 121 1.31 11.60 2.02
C LYS A 121 -0.10 11.81 1.46
N ASN A 122 -0.33 12.88 0.71
CA ASN A 122 -1.61 13.18 0.07
C ASN A 122 -1.97 12.17 -1.02
N ARG A 123 -0.99 11.67 -1.77
CA ARG A 123 -1.20 10.55 -2.73
C ARG A 123 -1.60 9.25 -2.02
N ASN A 124 -1.11 9.00 -0.82
CA ASN A 124 -1.41 7.79 -0.06
C ASN A 124 -2.74 7.85 0.71
N SER A 125 -3.20 9.04 1.13
CA SER A 125 -4.51 9.20 1.80
C SER A 125 -5.67 9.04 0.83
N GLY A 126 -5.54 9.52 -0.42
CA GLY A 126 -6.52 9.28 -1.49
C GLY A 126 -6.57 7.83 -1.96
N ALA A 127 -5.47 7.07 -1.82
CA ALA A 127 -5.38 5.69 -2.29
C ALA A 127 -6.29 4.72 -1.53
N ASP A 128 -6.60 4.99 -0.25
CA ASP A 128 -7.54 4.15 0.52
C ASP A 128 -8.94 4.17 -0.08
N LEU A 129 -9.40 5.35 -0.50
CA LEU A 129 -10.73 5.55 -1.07
C LEU A 129 -10.78 5.17 -2.55
N LEU A 130 -9.63 5.19 -3.24
CA LEU A 130 -9.53 4.80 -4.63
C LEU A 130 -10.05 3.39 -4.88
N PHE A 131 -9.73 2.43 -4.00
CA PHE A 131 -10.25 1.06 -4.11
C PHE A 131 -11.78 1.02 -4.11
N PHE A 132 -12.41 1.72 -3.18
CA PHE A 132 -13.88 1.77 -3.05
C PHE A 132 -14.55 2.45 -4.24
N SER A 133 -13.98 3.56 -4.71
CA SER A 133 -14.52 4.25 -5.89
C SER A 133 -14.37 3.43 -7.18
N LEU A 134 -13.22 2.78 -7.37
CA LEU A 134 -12.89 2.10 -8.63
C LEU A 134 -13.58 0.75 -8.77
N PHE A 135 -13.62 -0.04 -7.69
CA PHE A 135 -14.09 -1.42 -7.76
C PHE A 135 -15.45 -1.66 -7.11
N LEU A 136 -15.85 -0.80 -6.17
CA LEU A 136 -17.10 -0.95 -5.42
C LEU A 136 -18.14 0.12 -5.75
N ASP A 137 -17.89 0.94 -6.77
CA ASP A 137 -18.82 1.94 -7.33
C ASP A 137 -19.33 3.00 -6.33
N TYR A 138 -18.55 3.26 -5.29
CA TYR A 138 -18.79 4.39 -4.39
C TYR A 138 -18.27 5.68 -5.03
N SER A 139 -19.07 6.25 -5.94
CA SER A 139 -18.83 7.57 -6.53
C SER A 139 -18.93 8.70 -5.50
N ASP A 140 -19.80 8.53 -4.50
CA ASP A 140 -19.92 9.39 -3.34
C ASP A 140 -19.23 8.76 -2.13
N LEU A 141 -18.07 9.32 -1.76
CA LEU A 141 -17.21 8.81 -0.69
C LEU A 141 -17.87 8.95 0.70
N GLU A 142 -18.84 9.84 0.86
CA GLU A 142 -19.58 10.00 2.13
C GLU A 142 -20.56 8.84 2.37
N LYS A 143 -20.93 8.11 1.30
CA LYS A 143 -21.82 6.95 1.39
C LYS A 143 -21.12 5.64 1.71
N ILE A 144 -19.79 5.60 1.69
CA ILE A 144 -19.06 4.40 2.08
C ILE A 144 -19.31 4.14 3.58
N PRO A 145 -19.76 2.93 3.97
CA PRO A 145 -19.95 2.59 5.37
C PRO A 145 -18.66 2.83 6.17
N LYS A 146 -18.74 3.62 7.27
CA LYS A 146 -17.56 4.00 8.06
C LYS A 146 -16.76 2.79 8.55
N ASN A 147 -17.44 1.71 8.91
CA ASN A 147 -16.80 0.46 9.33
C ASN A 147 -15.95 -0.15 8.21
N PHE A 148 -16.35 -0.04 6.93
CA PHE A 148 -15.55 -0.60 5.83
C PHE A 148 -14.23 0.15 5.66
N ILE A 149 -14.26 1.49 5.75
CA ILE A 149 -13.05 2.31 5.67
C ILE A 149 -12.11 1.99 6.83
N GLU A 150 -12.64 1.86 8.05
CA GLU A 150 -11.82 1.57 9.22
C GLU A 150 -11.26 0.13 9.20
N ASP A 151 -12.04 -0.85 8.75
CA ASP A 151 -11.57 -2.23 8.57
C ASP A 151 -10.45 -2.29 7.52
N TRP A 152 -10.63 -1.61 6.39
CA TRP A 152 -9.62 -1.49 5.34
C TRP A 152 -8.34 -0.84 5.87
N LYS A 153 -8.45 0.32 6.52
CA LYS A 153 -7.28 1.03 7.07
C LYS A 153 -6.58 0.22 8.14
N THR A 154 -7.33 -0.43 9.02
CA THR A 154 -6.77 -1.24 10.11
C THR A 154 -5.99 -2.43 9.54
N THR A 155 -6.58 -3.15 8.59
CA THR A 155 -5.93 -4.29 7.92
C THR A 155 -4.71 -3.86 7.12
N LYS A 156 -4.80 -2.76 6.36
CA LYS A 156 -3.67 -2.18 5.62
C LYS A 156 -2.52 -1.80 6.54
N ARG A 157 -2.79 -1.08 7.64
CA ARG A 157 -1.77 -0.70 8.63
C ARG A 157 -1.13 -1.93 9.27
N TRP A 158 -1.93 -2.97 9.53
CA TRP A 158 -1.41 -4.21 10.07
C TRP A 158 -0.43 -4.87 9.10
N PHE A 159 -0.78 -5.00 7.82
CA PHE A 159 0.15 -5.55 6.82
C PHE A 159 1.41 -4.71 6.69
N GLN A 160 1.28 -3.38 6.56
CA GLN A 160 2.41 -2.46 6.50
C GLN A 160 3.39 -2.63 7.67
N LYS A 161 2.87 -2.86 8.87
CA LYS A 161 3.70 -3.07 10.06
C LYS A 161 4.50 -4.38 9.97
N HIS A 162 3.98 -5.42 9.34
CA HIS A 162 4.55 -6.78 9.37
C HIS A 162 5.25 -7.21 8.07
N THR A 163 5.38 -6.33 7.07
CA THR A 163 6.05 -6.65 5.80
C THR A 163 7.54 -6.90 5.96
N HIS A 164 8.24 -6.05 6.70
CA HIS A 164 9.71 -6.10 6.77
C HIS A 164 10.23 -7.18 7.73
N LEU A 165 11.38 -7.75 7.38
CA LEU A 165 12.15 -8.61 8.28
C LEU A 165 12.54 -7.84 9.53
N ARG A 166 12.59 -8.56 10.66
CA ARG A 166 12.93 -8.00 11.97
C ARG A 166 14.02 -8.84 12.61
N MET A 167 14.79 -8.23 13.50
CA MET A 167 15.78 -8.95 14.30
C MET A 167 15.12 -9.96 15.26
N ASN A 168 13.91 -9.63 15.73
CA ASN A 168 13.15 -10.47 16.65
C ASN A 168 12.03 -11.22 15.92
N HIS A 169 11.76 -12.45 16.38
CA HIS A 169 10.61 -13.25 15.93
C HIS A 169 9.29 -12.50 16.13
N PHE A 170 8.32 -12.79 15.26
CA PHE A 170 6.96 -12.30 15.44
C PHE A 170 6.34 -12.87 16.72
N LYS A 171 5.51 -12.04 17.37
CA LYS A 171 4.79 -12.47 18.58
C LYS A 171 3.77 -13.56 18.20
N PRO A 172 3.43 -14.49 19.11
CA PRO A 172 2.36 -15.47 18.87
C PRO A 172 1.03 -14.83 18.48
N THR A 173 0.71 -13.65 19.03
CA THR A 173 -0.48 -12.88 18.65
C THR A 173 -0.50 -12.50 17.18
N THR A 174 0.65 -12.16 16.59
CA THR A 174 0.76 -11.83 15.16
C THR A 174 0.39 -13.04 14.28
N MET A 175 0.74 -14.27 14.70
CA MET A 175 0.34 -15.48 13.97
C MET A 175 -1.17 -15.71 14.03
N GLN A 176 -1.81 -15.32 15.13
CA GLN A 176 -3.27 -15.46 15.31
C GLN A 176 -4.06 -14.37 14.57
N GLU A 177 -3.51 -13.16 14.49
CA GLU A 177 -4.09 -12.01 13.80
C GLU A 177 -3.99 -12.13 12.27
N LEU A 178 -2.93 -12.76 11.76
CA LEU A 178 -2.66 -12.84 10.31
C LEU A 178 -3.85 -13.38 9.49
N PRO A 179 -4.49 -14.53 9.85
CA PRO A 179 -5.64 -15.02 9.10
C PRO A 179 -6.83 -14.07 9.10
N GLN A 180 -7.06 -13.33 10.19
CA GLN A 180 -8.18 -12.40 10.31
C GLN A 180 -7.99 -11.19 9.39
N HIS A 181 -6.79 -10.63 9.36
CA HIS A 181 -6.46 -9.54 8.45
C HIS A 181 -6.47 -9.98 6.98
N PHE A 182 -5.98 -11.18 6.69
CA PHE A 182 -6.09 -11.72 5.34
C PHE A 182 -7.54 -11.96 4.93
N GLN A 183 -8.38 -12.50 5.81
CA GLN A 183 -9.81 -12.70 5.53
C GLN A 183 -10.53 -11.38 5.26
N CYS A 184 -10.16 -10.30 5.97
CA CYS A 184 -10.68 -8.96 5.70
C CYS A 184 -10.33 -8.50 4.27
N LEU A 185 -9.06 -8.60 3.89
CA LEU A 185 -8.62 -8.31 2.51
C LEU A 185 -9.34 -9.18 1.48
N ASP A 186 -9.38 -10.49 1.70
CA ASP A 186 -10.00 -11.48 0.82
C ASP A 186 -11.48 -11.16 0.59
N GLY A 187 -12.19 -10.75 1.64
CA GLY A 187 -13.58 -10.29 1.57
C GLY A 187 -13.75 -9.09 0.64
N PHE A 188 -12.94 -8.04 0.80
CA PHE A 188 -13.00 -6.86 -0.07
C PHE A 188 -12.70 -7.19 -1.53
N LEU A 189 -11.68 -8.01 -1.79
CA LEU A 189 -11.33 -8.45 -3.14
C LEU A 189 -12.44 -9.30 -3.76
N PHE A 190 -13.08 -10.17 -2.98
CA PHE A 190 -14.18 -10.99 -3.46
C PHE A 190 -15.41 -10.16 -3.83
N VAL A 191 -15.77 -9.15 -3.02
CA VAL A 191 -16.89 -8.25 -3.36
C VAL A 191 -16.57 -7.48 -4.65
N ALA A 192 -15.34 -6.97 -4.79
CA ALA A 192 -14.89 -6.31 -6.02
C ALA A 192 -14.94 -7.23 -7.25
N ALA A 193 -14.46 -8.46 -7.12
CA ALA A 193 -14.50 -9.45 -8.19
C ALA A 193 -15.94 -9.81 -8.60
N SER A 194 -16.86 -9.85 -7.63
CA SER A 194 -18.27 -10.18 -7.86
C SER A 194 -19.03 -9.05 -8.53
N SER A 195 -18.84 -7.79 -8.10
CA SER A 195 -19.49 -6.63 -8.73
C SER A 195 -19.06 -6.45 -10.19
N HIS A 196 -17.81 -6.80 -10.52
CA HIS A 196 -17.34 -6.81 -11.91
C HIS A 196 -17.96 -7.94 -12.74
N TYR A 197 -18.15 -9.11 -12.14
CA TYR A 197 -18.75 -10.26 -12.81
C TYR A 197 -20.22 -9.99 -13.17
N GLU A 198 -20.99 -9.42 -12.24
CA GLU A 198 -22.39 -9.02 -12.48
C GLU A 198 -22.49 -7.97 -13.59
N ARG A 199 -21.67 -6.91 -13.54
CA ARG A 199 -21.65 -5.87 -14.58
C ARG A 199 -21.29 -6.39 -15.97
N LEU A 200 -20.32 -7.31 -16.07
CA LEU A 200 -19.96 -7.92 -17.36
C LEU A 200 -21.10 -8.77 -17.92
N LYS A 201 -21.78 -9.52 -17.06
CA LYS A 201 -22.93 -10.33 -17.47
C LYS A 201 -24.08 -9.45 -17.98
N GLU A 202 -24.37 -8.34 -17.30
CA GLU A 202 -25.37 -7.36 -17.76
C GLU A 202 -24.97 -6.74 -19.11
N LEU A 203 -23.68 -6.42 -19.31
CA LEU A 203 -23.16 -5.89 -20.57
C LEU A 203 -23.27 -6.89 -21.72
N ASP A 204 -22.91 -8.15 -21.50
CA ASP A 204 -23.04 -9.22 -22.51
C ASP A 204 -24.51 -9.45 -22.88
N GLU A 205 -25.43 -9.42 -21.91
CA GLU A 205 -26.88 -9.52 -22.15
C GLU A 205 -27.42 -8.32 -22.97
N ILE A 206 -26.92 -7.11 -22.73
CA ILE A 206 -27.25 -5.91 -23.52
C ILE A 206 -26.70 -6.02 -24.94
N LEU A 207 -25.47 -6.50 -25.12
CA LEU A 207 -24.85 -6.67 -26.44
C LEU A 207 -25.55 -7.77 -27.26
N ASP A 208 -25.97 -8.86 -26.62
CA ASP A 208 -26.73 -9.94 -27.27
C ASP A 208 -28.16 -9.52 -27.66
N THR A 209 -28.76 -8.59 -26.92
CA THR A 209 -30.08 -8.02 -27.25
C THR A 209 -30.00 -6.93 -28.32
N ALA A 210 -28.92 -6.16 -28.37
CA ALA A 210 -28.70 -5.12 -29.38
C ALA A 210 -28.26 -5.66 -30.76
N ASN A 211 -27.71 -6.87 -30.81
CA ASN A 211 -27.31 -7.56 -32.05
C ASN A 211 -28.40 -8.49 -32.63
N ARG A 212 -29.65 -8.37 -32.15
CA ARG A 212 -30.84 -9.03 -32.72
C ARG A 212 -31.71 -8.02 -33.45
#